data_AF-A0A3B8PKJ0-F1
#
_entry.id   AF-A0A3B8PKJ0-F1
#
_cell.length_a   1.000
_cell.length_b   1.000
_cell.length_c   1.000
_cell.angle_alpha   90.00
_cell.angle_beta   90.00
_cell.angle_gamma   90.00
#
_symmetry.space_group_name_H-M   'P 1'
#
loop_
_entity.id
_entity.type
_entity.pdbx_description
1 polymer ?
#
loop_
_entity_poly.entity_id
_entity_poly.type
_entity_poly.pdbx_seq_one_letter_code
_entity_poly.pdbx_strand_id
1 'polypeptide(L)'
;MSYFTRLTDIVTCNLSDLLDGESDPQVAITQIIVEIERGVASAERSMTTASSTRERLRRELDEHRERIDHWNDQARNWLKTGDERQARLSLICKSEVEDLVAGLTQQLDAAIATCDHMSTTFRALQARLAEAGRRKQGLAQGATLAESETVVPREPESVDSARAERIEDELSRLRAELEGEAD
;
A
#
# COMPACT_ATOMS: atom_id res chain seq x y z
N MET A 1 14.22 -2.19 16.07
CA MET A 1 13.91 -0.74 16.15
C MET A 1 12.75 -0.47 15.20
N SER A 2 11.99 0.61 15.41
CA SER A 2 10.93 1.03 14.46
C SER A 2 11.57 1.94 13.43
N TYR A 3 11.39 1.66 12.13
CA TYR A 3 11.86 2.54 11.05
C TYR A 3 10.98 3.78 10.93
N PHE A 4 9.71 3.69 11.29
CA PHE A 4 8.76 4.81 11.19
C PHE A 4 8.11 5.13 12.54
N THR A 5 7.88 6.43 12.77
CA THR A 5 7.11 6.93 13.92
C THR A 5 5.74 7.43 13.47
N ARG A 6 5.64 8.01 12.27
CA ARG A 6 4.41 8.56 11.69
C ARG A 6 4.10 7.96 10.32
N LEU A 7 2.82 7.97 9.94
CA LEU A 7 2.39 7.60 8.59
C LEU A 7 3.02 8.50 7.53
N THR A 8 3.23 9.78 7.84
CA THR A 8 3.89 10.72 6.93
C THR A 8 5.32 10.29 6.61
N ASP A 9 6.06 9.80 7.62
CA ASP A 9 7.44 9.34 7.45
C ASP A 9 7.50 8.18 6.44
N ILE A 10 6.50 7.28 6.47
CA ILE A 10 6.35 6.19 5.50
C ILE A 10 6.12 6.74 4.09
N VAL A 11 5.30 7.77 3.94
CA VAL A 11 4.96 8.34 2.63
C VAL A 11 6.13 9.11 2.03
N THR A 12 6.98 9.75 2.84
CA THR A 12 8.07 10.60 2.36
C THR A 12 9.43 9.92 2.31
N CYS A 13 9.58 8.71 2.88
CA CYS A 13 10.88 8.06 2.96
C CYS A 13 11.47 7.72 1.57
N ASN A 14 12.80 7.66 1.56
CA ASN A 14 13.56 7.05 0.47
C ASN A 14 13.97 5.64 0.92
N LEU A 15 13.41 4.63 0.26
CA LEU A 15 13.69 3.23 0.58
C LEU A 15 15.16 2.85 0.36
N SER A 16 15.87 3.50 -0.56
CA SER A 16 17.29 3.20 -0.78
C SER A 16 18.15 3.70 0.39
N ASP A 17 17.93 4.94 0.83
CA ASP A 17 18.66 5.53 1.96
C ASP A 17 18.44 4.75 3.26
N LEU A 18 17.24 4.19 3.45
CA LEU A 18 16.93 3.33 4.60
C LEU A 18 17.66 1.97 4.56
N LEU A 19 18.06 1.50 3.38
CA LEU A 19 18.72 0.21 3.19
C LEU A 19 20.25 0.32 3.15
N ASP A 20 20.80 1.43 2.67
CA ASP A 20 22.25 1.61 2.45
C ASP A 20 23.08 1.57 3.74
N GLY A 21 22.45 1.74 4.91
CA GLY A 21 23.09 1.68 6.23
C GLY A 21 22.90 0.38 7.00
N GLU A 22 22.15 -0.58 6.47
CA GLU A 22 21.84 -1.83 7.18
C GLU A 22 22.84 -2.94 6.87
N SER A 23 23.18 -3.74 7.89
CA SER A 23 24.06 -4.91 7.74
C SER A 23 23.46 -6.00 6.84
N ASP A 24 22.14 -6.14 6.85
CA ASP A 24 21.39 -7.06 6.01
C ASP A 24 20.16 -6.36 5.39
N PRO A 25 20.23 -5.93 4.11
CA PRO A 25 19.14 -5.24 3.44
C PRO A 25 17.90 -6.13 3.20
N GLN A 26 18.03 -7.46 3.18
CA GLN A 26 16.89 -8.39 3.03
C GLN A 26 16.03 -8.43 4.29
N VAL A 27 16.69 -8.42 5.44
CA VAL A 27 16.00 -8.37 6.74
C VAL A 27 15.38 -6.99 6.95
N ALA A 28 16.11 -5.91 6.67
CA ALA A 28 15.57 -4.55 6.79
C ALA A 28 14.35 -4.32 5.90
N ILE A 29 14.39 -4.67 4.61
CA ILE A 29 13.24 -4.42 3.73
C ILE A 29 12.01 -5.22 4.17
N THR A 30 12.19 -6.41 4.73
CA THR A 30 11.08 -7.21 5.26
C THR A 30 10.47 -6.55 6.49
N GLN A 31 11.30 -6.05 7.41
CA GLN A 31 10.82 -5.32 8.58
C GLN A 31 10.13 -3.99 8.21
N ILE A 32 10.68 -3.25 7.25
CA ILE A 32 10.08 -2.04 6.68
C ILE A 32 8.69 -2.36 6.10
N ILE A 33 8.55 -3.43 5.31
CA ILE A 33 7.26 -3.86 4.74
C ILE A 33 6.23 -4.11 5.86
N VAL A 34 6.60 -4.81 6.92
CA VAL A 34 5.70 -5.08 8.06
C VAL A 34 5.23 -3.77 8.72
N GLU A 35 6.11 -2.78 8.85
CA GLU A 35 5.72 -1.47 9.38
C GLU A 35 4.81 -0.70 8.43
N ILE A 36 5.07 -0.75 7.11
CA ILE A 36 4.19 -0.16 6.11
C ILE A 36 2.81 -0.83 6.13
N GLU A 37 2.73 -2.16 6.23
CA GLU A 37 1.47 -2.91 6.32
C GLU A 37 0.66 -2.50 7.55
N ARG A 38 1.31 -2.33 8.71
CA ARG A 38 0.66 -1.79 9.92
C ARG A 38 0.15 -0.37 9.69
N GLY A 39 0.93 0.46 8.98
CA GLY A 39 0.56 1.81 8.59
C GLY A 39 -0.68 1.83 7.69
N VAL A 40 -0.72 0.97 6.67
CA VAL A 40 -1.86 0.77 5.76
C VAL A 40 -3.10 0.34 6.54
N ALA A 41 -2.98 -0.67 7.41
CA ALA A 41 -4.10 -1.13 8.24
C ALA A 41 -4.59 -0.08 9.25
N SER A 42 -3.69 0.79 9.73
CA SER A 42 -4.08 1.95 10.56
C SER A 42 -4.83 2.99 9.73
N ALA A 43 -4.34 3.34 8.54
CA ALA A 43 -4.97 4.30 7.65
C ALA A 43 -6.34 3.81 7.14
N GLU A 44 -6.50 2.51 6.86
CA GLU A 44 -7.77 1.90 6.50
C GLU A 44 -8.82 2.05 7.60
N ARG A 45 -8.42 1.79 8.86
CA ARG A 45 -9.30 1.99 10.02
C ARG A 45 -9.72 3.45 10.14
N SER A 46 -8.78 4.39 10.04
CA SER A 46 -9.08 5.83 10.06
C SER A 46 -10.01 6.26 8.92
N MET A 47 -9.77 5.77 7.70
CA MET A 47 -10.64 6.02 6.54
C MET A 47 -12.04 5.46 6.75
N THR A 48 -12.16 4.26 7.33
CA THR A 48 -13.45 3.63 7.63
C THR A 48 -14.22 4.43 8.68
N THR A 49 -13.57 4.86 9.76
CA THR A 49 -14.17 5.71 10.79
C THR A 49 -14.63 7.06 10.22
N ALA A 50 -13.80 7.70 9.39
CA ALA A 50 -14.17 8.94 8.72
C ALA A 50 -15.38 8.74 7.80
N SER A 51 -15.38 7.67 7.01
CA SER A 51 -16.47 7.32 6.08
C SER A 51 -17.79 7.06 6.82
N SER A 52 -17.74 6.37 7.95
CA SER A 52 -18.89 6.13 8.82
C SER A 52 -19.44 7.44 9.41
N THR A 53 -18.55 8.34 9.84
CA THR A 53 -18.94 9.66 10.37
C THR A 53 -19.64 10.50 9.31
N ARG A 54 -19.08 10.53 8.08
CA ARG A 54 -19.68 11.21 6.93
C ARG A 54 -21.07 10.66 6.62
N GLU A 55 -21.22 9.33 6.59
CA GLU A 55 -22.50 8.68 6.33
C GLU A 55 -23.53 8.98 7.43
N ARG A 56 -23.12 8.97 8.70
CA ARG A 56 -23.98 9.35 9.83
C ARG A 56 -24.49 10.79 9.69
N LEU A 57 -23.59 11.74 9.42
CA LEU A 57 -23.95 13.15 9.23
C LEU A 57 -24.89 13.34 8.02
N ARG A 58 -24.65 12.59 6.94
CA ARG A 58 -25.53 12.62 5.77
C ARG A 58 -26.95 12.16 6.10
N ARG A 59 -27.09 11.05 6.82
CA ARG A 59 -28.41 10.54 7.24
C ARG A 59 -29.14 11.52 8.15
N GLU A 60 -28.45 12.05 9.16
CA GLU A 60 -29.00 13.06 10.08
C GLU A 60 -29.48 14.30 9.31
N LEU A 61 -28.70 14.75 8.32
CA LEU A 61 -29.06 15.87 7.47
C LEU A 61 -30.27 15.58 6.58
N ASP A 62 -30.37 14.38 6.01
CA ASP A 62 -31.54 13.97 5.22
C ASP A 62 -32.81 13.87 6.09
N GLU A 63 -32.72 13.33 7.31
CA GLU A 63 -33.84 13.31 8.28
C GLU A 63 -34.32 14.73 8.63
N HIS A 64 -33.39 15.67 8.83
CA HIS A 64 -33.76 17.06 9.11
C HIS A 64 -34.36 17.78 7.90
N ARG A 65 -33.94 17.44 6.67
CA ARG A 65 -34.58 17.95 5.45
C ARG A 65 -36.03 17.47 5.34
N GLU A 66 -36.29 16.21 5.61
CA GLU A 66 -37.66 15.69 5.65
C GLU A 66 -38.53 16.41 6.70
N ARG A 67 -37.94 16.78 7.85
CA ARG A 67 -38.63 17.59 8.87
C ARG A 67 -38.96 19.01 8.39
N ILE A 68 -38.09 19.63 7.58
CA ILE A 68 -38.36 20.95 6.98
C ILE A 68 -39.59 20.85 6.06
N ASP A 69 -39.64 19.83 5.21
CA ASP A 69 -40.76 19.58 4.31
C ASP A 69 -42.05 19.31 5.09
N HIS A 70 -41.96 18.51 6.15
CA HIS A 70 -43.08 18.25 7.04
C HIS A 70 -43.65 19.52 7.68
N TRP A 71 -42.80 20.42 8.20
CA TRP A 71 -43.25 21.69 8.77
C TRP A 71 -43.84 22.63 7.72
N ASN A 72 -43.30 22.61 6.50
CA ASN A 72 -43.84 23.36 5.37
C ASN A 72 -45.25 22.88 5.01
N ASP A 73 -45.45 21.57 4.93
CA ASP A 73 -46.76 20.97 4.65
C ASP A 73 -47.78 21.22 5.77
N GLN A 74 -47.35 21.14 7.03
CA GLN A 74 -48.20 21.53 8.17
C GLN A 74 -48.62 22.99 8.08
N ALA A 75 -47.69 23.92 7.81
CA ALA A 75 -48.00 25.33 7.65
C ALA A 75 -49.03 25.56 6.53
N ARG A 76 -48.86 24.88 5.38
CA ARG A 76 -49.82 24.92 4.26
C ARG A 76 -51.20 24.39 4.66
N ASN A 77 -51.27 23.35 5.47
CA ASN A 77 -52.54 22.78 5.92
C ASN A 77 -53.27 23.73 6.88
N TRP A 78 -52.57 24.35 7.83
CA TRP A 78 -53.15 25.36 8.72
C TRP A 78 -53.64 26.60 7.98
N LEU A 79 -52.93 27.03 6.92
CA LEU A 79 -53.41 28.12 6.07
C LEU A 79 -54.70 27.76 5.33
N LYS A 80 -54.85 26.51 4.87
CA LYS A 80 -56.10 26.06 4.22
C LYS A 80 -57.30 26.07 5.18
N THR A 81 -57.07 25.84 6.46
CA THR A 81 -58.12 25.89 7.49
C THR A 81 -58.33 27.30 8.07
N GLY A 82 -57.55 28.29 7.61
CA GLY A 82 -57.63 29.69 8.07
C GLY A 82 -56.95 29.97 9.41
N ASP A 83 -56.21 28.99 9.97
CA ASP A 83 -55.48 29.18 11.22
C ASP A 83 -54.06 29.72 10.97
N GLU A 84 -53.99 31.03 10.75
CA GLU A 84 -52.72 31.73 10.52
C GLU A 84 -51.76 31.63 11.72
N ARG A 85 -52.28 31.47 12.94
CA ARG A 85 -51.44 31.41 14.14
C ARG A 85 -50.64 30.13 14.16
N GLN A 86 -51.28 28.98 13.90
CA GLN A 86 -50.59 27.69 13.82
C GLN A 86 -49.65 27.63 12.61
N ALA A 87 -50.05 28.21 11.47
CA ALA A 87 -49.19 28.29 10.30
C ALA A 87 -47.88 29.04 10.60
N ARG A 88 -47.95 30.18 11.30
CA ARG A 88 -46.75 30.93 11.73
C ARG A 88 -45.85 30.12 12.66
N LEU A 89 -46.43 29.41 13.64
CA LEU A 89 -45.66 28.55 14.54
C LEU A 89 -44.94 27.43 13.78
N SER A 90 -45.61 26.76 12.84
CA SER A 90 -44.99 25.74 11.99
C SER A 90 -43.82 26.30 11.17
N LEU A 91 -43.93 27.53 10.66
CA LEU A 91 -42.84 28.19 9.93
C LEU A 91 -41.66 28.59 10.83
N ILE A 92 -41.91 28.94 12.09
CA ILE A 92 -40.82 29.18 13.06
C ILE A 92 -40.06 27.87 13.31
N CYS A 93 -40.76 26.77 13.57
CA CYS A 93 -40.12 25.45 13.73
C CYS A 93 -39.37 25.02 12.47
N LYS A 94 -39.91 25.32 11.27
CA LYS A 94 -39.20 25.11 10.00
C LYS A 94 -37.87 25.87 9.96
N SER A 95 -37.89 27.16 10.31
CA SER A 95 -36.69 28.02 10.33
C SER A 95 -35.62 27.47 11.29
N GLU A 96 -36.02 27.03 12.48
CA GLU A 96 -35.08 26.44 13.45
C GLU A 96 -34.42 25.16 12.92
N VAL A 97 -35.17 24.33 12.19
CA VAL A 97 -34.61 23.14 11.54
C VAL A 97 -33.74 23.51 10.34
N GLU A 98 -34.08 24.56 9.58
CA GLU A 98 -33.24 25.09 8.49
C GLU A 98 -31.88 25.57 8.99
N ASP A 99 -31.83 26.25 10.13
CA ASP A 99 -30.57 26.68 10.77
C ASP A 99 -29.72 25.47 11.20
N LEU A 100 -30.36 24.43 11.74
CA LEU A 100 -29.68 23.18 12.10
C LEU A 100 -29.12 22.46 10.86
N VAL A 101 -29.89 22.40 9.77
CA VAL A 101 -29.43 21.82 8.49
C VAL A 101 -28.24 22.60 7.94
N ALA A 102 -28.23 23.92 8.03
CA ALA A 102 -27.08 24.73 7.62
C ALA A 102 -25.81 24.36 8.40
N GLY A 103 -25.92 24.20 9.73
CA GLY A 103 -24.81 23.75 10.57
C GLY A 103 -24.34 22.32 10.25
N LEU A 104 -25.27 21.38 10.10
CA LEU A 104 -24.95 20.00 9.72
C LEU A 104 -24.31 19.90 8.33
N THR A 105 -24.71 20.76 7.39
CA THR A 105 -24.12 20.83 6.05
C THR A 105 -22.64 21.19 6.13
N GLN A 106 -22.29 22.22 6.92
CA GLN A 106 -20.89 22.59 7.13
C GLN A 106 -20.08 21.46 7.77
N GLN A 107 -20.66 20.74 8.74
CA GLN A 107 -20.02 19.58 9.35
C GLN A 107 -19.81 18.44 8.36
N LEU A 108 -20.81 18.17 7.50
CA LEU A 108 -20.71 17.16 6.45
C LEU A 108 -19.62 17.51 5.44
N ASP A 109 -19.52 18.76 5.01
CA ASP A 109 -18.47 19.22 4.10
C ASP A 109 -17.07 19.01 4.70
N ALA A 110 -16.88 19.35 5.98
CA ALA A 110 -15.63 19.09 6.69
C ALA A 110 -15.33 17.57 6.81
N ALA A 111 -16.36 16.74 7.02
CA ALA A 111 -16.22 15.29 7.07
C ALA A 111 -15.87 14.70 5.70
N ILE A 112 -16.42 15.24 4.60
CA ILE A 112 -16.05 14.87 3.23
C ILE A 112 -14.58 15.18 2.98
N ALA A 113 -14.13 16.40 3.26
CA ALA A 113 -12.72 16.78 3.09
C ALA A 113 -11.78 15.88 3.90
N THR A 114 -12.19 15.50 5.11
CA THR A 114 -11.43 14.55 5.95
C THR A 114 -11.37 13.16 5.33
N CYS A 115 -12.49 12.64 4.80
CA CYS A 115 -12.53 11.36 4.10
C CYS A 115 -11.60 11.36 2.88
N ASP A 116 -11.62 12.42 2.09
CA ASP A 116 -10.79 12.54 0.88
C ASP A 116 -9.30 12.58 1.23
N HIS A 117 -8.94 13.31 2.29
CA HIS A 117 -7.57 13.33 2.80
C HIS A 117 -7.10 11.95 3.30
N MET A 118 -7.94 11.25 4.07
CA MET A 118 -7.65 9.88 4.54
C MET A 118 -7.54 8.89 3.37
N SER A 119 -8.41 8.99 2.37
CA SER A 119 -8.37 8.14 1.17
C SER A 119 -7.10 8.36 0.36
N THR A 120 -6.70 9.61 0.18
CA THR A 120 -5.44 9.96 -0.50
C THR A 120 -4.23 9.41 0.25
N THR A 121 -4.21 9.56 1.57
CA THR A 121 -3.14 9.04 2.43
C THR A 121 -3.07 7.51 2.38
N PHE A 122 -4.22 6.84 2.43
CA PHE A 122 -4.30 5.38 2.30
C PHE A 122 -3.74 4.88 0.97
N ARG A 123 -4.12 5.52 -0.15
CA ARG A 123 -3.57 5.19 -1.48
C ARG A 123 -2.07 5.44 -1.57
N ALA A 124 -1.57 6.51 -0.97
CA ALA A 124 -0.13 6.78 -0.92
C ALA A 124 0.63 5.68 -0.16
N LEU A 125 0.10 5.22 0.97
CA LEU A 125 0.70 4.11 1.74
C LEU A 125 0.66 2.79 0.97
N GLN A 126 -0.43 2.50 0.24
CA GLN A 126 -0.50 1.32 -0.64
C GLN A 126 0.55 1.38 -1.76
N ALA A 127 0.76 2.56 -2.36
CA ALA A 127 1.79 2.73 -3.37
C ALA A 127 3.20 2.49 -2.80
N ARG A 128 3.48 2.97 -1.59
CA ARG A 128 4.73 2.70 -0.87
C ARG A 128 4.91 1.23 -0.52
N LEU A 129 3.84 0.53 -0.13
CA LEU A 129 3.88 -0.91 0.10
C LEU A 129 4.26 -1.68 -1.18
N ALA A 130 3.65 -1.32 -2.31
CA ALA A 130 3.96 -1.93 -3.59
C ALA A 130 5.41 -1.63 -4.04
N GLU A 131 5.92 -0.43 -3.77
CA GLU A 131 7.31 -0.06 -4.03
C GLU A 131 8.29 -0.88 -3.19
N ALA A 132 8.05 -0.98 -1.88
CA ALA A 132 8.86 -1.79 -0.98
C ALA A 132 8.87 -3.28 -1.39
N GLY A 133 7.71 -3.81 -1.82
CA GLY A 133 7.60 -5.16 -2.36
C GLY A 133 8.44 -5.39 -3.63
N ARG A 134 8.41 -4.44 -4.58
CA ARG A 134 9.28 -4.48 -5.78
C ARG A 134 10.76 -4.44 -5.40
N ARG A 135 11.13 -3.60 -4.42
CA ARG A 135 12.52 -3.49 -3.94
C ARG A 135 13.00 -4.79 -3.31
N LYS A 136 12.17 -5.45 -2.49
CA LYS A 136 12.45 -6.77 -1.92
C LYS A 136 12.69 -7.82 -2.99
N GLN A 137 11.86 -7.87 -4.03
CA GLN A 137 12.06 -8.80 -5.15
C GLN A 137 13.37 -8.55 -5.89
N GLY A 138 13.73 -7.29 -6.14
CA GLY A 138 15.00 -6.92 -6.77
C GLY A 138 16.21 -7.33 -5.94
N LEU A 139 16.17 -7.15 -4.63
CA LEU A 139 17.23 -7.60 -3.72
C LEU A 139 17.38 -9.13 -3.75
N ALA A 140 16.26 -9.88 -3.76
CA ALA A 140 16.29 -11.34 -3.81
C ALA A 140 16.92 -11.85 -5.11
N GLN A 141 16.57 -11.24 -6.26
CA GLN A 141 17.16 -11.60 -7.54
C GLN A 141 18.66 -11.27 -7.60
N GLY A 142 19.07 -10.10 -7.11
CA GLY A 142 20.48 -9.73 -7.02
C GLY A 142 21.30 -10.69 -6.17
N ALA A 143 20.77 -11.13 -5.03
CA ALA A 143 21.40 -12.13 -4.18
C ALA A 143 21.59 -13.47 -4.91
N THR A 144 20.54 -13.97 -5.59
CA THR A 144 20.65 -15.24 -6.35
C THR A 144 21.65 -15.19 -7.49
N LEU A 145 21.80 -14.03 -8.16
CA LEU A 145 22.79 -13.84 -9.21
C LEU A 145 24.21 -13.82 -8.66
N ALA A 146 24.44 -13.12 -7.54
CA ALA A 146 25.74 -13.10 -6.86
C ALA A 146 26.12 -14.48 -6.31
N GLU A 147 25.16 -15.24 -5.77
CA GLU A 147 25.35 -16.64 -5.37
C GLU A 147 25.69 -17.53 -6.58
N SER A 148 25.00 -17.35 -7.70
CA SER A 148 25.30 -18.11 -8.93
C SER A 148 26.68 -17.80 -9.50
N GLU A 149 27.17 -16.57 -9.36
CA GLU A 149 28.51 -16.17 -9.79
C GLU A 149 29.61 -16.72 -8.84
N THR A 150 29.30 -16.86 -7.56
CA THR A 150 30.21 -17.39 -6.53
C THR A 150 30.21 -18.93 -6.43
N VAL A 151 29.11 -19.60 -6.81
CA VAL A 151 28.96 -21.07 -6.85
C VAL A 151 29.47 -21.69 -8.16
N VAL A 152 30.17 -20.93 -8.98
CA VAL A 152 31.12 -21.52 -9.94
C VAL A 152 32.54 -21.49 -9.33
N PRO A 153 32.92 -22.45 -8.46
CA PRO A 153 34.31 -22.86 -8.41
C PRO A 153 34.65 -23.33 -9.82
N ARG A 154 35.36 -22.48 -10.54
CA ARG A 154 36.07 -22.84 -11.76
C ARG A 154 37.21 -23.76 -11.32
N GLU A 155 36.89 -25.02 -11.05
CA GLU A 155 37.90 -26.07 -11.14
C GLU A 155 38.32 -26.12 -12.62
N PRO A 156 39.59 -25.90 -12.97
CA PRO A 156 40.07 -26.26 -14.28
C PRO A 156 40.20 -27.79 -14.32
N GLU A 157 39.07 -28.51 -14.33
CA GLU A 157 39.04 -29.90 -14.77
C GLU A 157 39.23 -29.89 -16.29
N SER A 158 40.51 -29.84 -16.62
CA SER A 158 41.12 -29.94 -17.93
C SER A 158 40.54 -31.08 -18.77
N VAL A 159 39.60 -30.72 -19.65
CA VAL A 159 39.25 -31.55 -20.83
C VAL A 159 40.50 -31.87 -21.67
N ASP A 160 41.55 -31.05 -21.55
CA ASP A 160 42.87 -31.29 -22.14
C ASP A 160 43.71 -32.37 -21.44
N SER A 161 43.58 -32.60 -20.12
CA SER A 161 44.37 -33.63 -19.42
C SER A 161 43.93 -35.04 -19.81
N ALA A 162 42.61 -35.28 -19.82
CA ALA A 162 42.06 -36.57 -20.25
C ALA A 162 42.31 -36.86 -21.74
N ARG A 163 42.52 -35.83 -22.57
CA ARG A 163 42.95 -35.99 -23.97
C ARG A 163 44.44 -36.23 -24.07
N ALA A 164 45.25 -35.53 -23.27
CA ALA A 164 46.70 -35.70 -23.22
C ALA A 164 47.11 -37.10 -22.76
N GLU A 165 46.47 -37.64 -21.71
CA GLU A 165 46.73 -39.01 -21.24
C GLU A 165 46.38 -40.06 -22.30
N ARG A 166 45.27 -39.89 -23.03
CA ARG A 166 44.92 -40.80 -24.14
C ARG A 166 45.91 -40.75 -25.28
N ILE A 167 46.40 -39.56 -25.62
CA ILE A 167 47.40 -39.39 -26.68
C ILE A 167 48.73 -40.01 -26.24
N GLU A 168 49.11 -39.88 -24.97
CA GLU A 168 50.36 -40.43 -24.42
C GLU A 168 50.32 -41.97 -24.30
N ASP A 169 49.17 -42.53 -23.94
CA ASP A 169 48.90 -43.99 -23.99
C ASP A 169 48.93 -44.54 -25.43
N GLU A 170 48.43 -43.78 -26.40
CA GLU A 170 48.45 -44.17 -27.80
C GLU A 170 49.87 -44.09 -28.38
N LEU A 171 50.64 -43.07 -28.00
CA LEU A 171 52.03 -42.87 -28.43
C LEU A 171 52.97 -43.95 -27.87
N SER A 172 52.75 -44.38 -26.62
CA SER A 172 53.55 -45.42 -25.97
C SER A 172 53.29 -46.80 -26.57
N ARG A 173 52.04 -47.12 -26.93
CA ARG A 173 51.72 -48.35 -27.68
C ARG A 173 52.38 -48.37 -29.06
N LEU A 174 52.34 -47.24 -29.79
CA LEU A 174 52.93 -47.16 -31.12
C LEU A 174 54.46 -47.30 -31.09
N ARG A 175 55.11 -46.76 -30.03
CA ARG A 175 56.55 -46.97 -29.82
C ARG A 175 56.88 -48.43 -29.55
N ALA A 176 56.08 -49.12 -28.75
CA ALA A 176 56.29 -50.53 -28.44
C ALA A 176 56.13 -51.44 -29.67
N GLU A 177 55.21 -51.12 -30.59
CA GLU A 177 55.10 -51.83 -31.88
C GLU A 177 56.33 -51.60 -32.77
N LEU A 178 56.79 -50.35 -32.89
CA LEU A 178 57.96 -50.02 -33.73
C LEU A 178 59.27 -50.60 -33.19
N GLU A 179 59.41 -50.75 -31.87
CA GLU A 179 60.59 -51.36 -31.24
C GLU A 179 60.58 -52.88 -31.35
N GLY A 180 59.40 -53.51 -31.50
CA GLY A 180 59.26 -54.95 -31.76
C GLY A 180 59.44 -55.37 -33.23
N GLU A 181 59.41 -54.40 -34.16
CA GLU A 181 59.61 -54.64 -35.60
C GLU A 181 61.07 -54.42 -36.06
N ALA A 182 61.95 -54.07 -35.12
CA ALA A 182 63.36 -53.74 -35.35
C ALA A 182 64.37 -54.82 -34.89
N ASP A 183 63.90 -55.99 -34.43
CA ASP A 183 64.67 -57.22 -34.17
C ASP A 183 64.27 -58.35 -35.14
#